data_AF-A0A1T2L678-F1
#
_entry.id   AF-A0A1T2L678-F1
#
_cell.length_a   1.000
_cell.length_b   1.000
_cell.length_c   1.000
_cell.angle_alpha   90.00
_cell.angle_beta   90.00
_cell.angle_gamma   90.00
#
_symmetry.space_group_name_H-M   'P 1'
#
loop_
_entity.id
_entity.type
_entity.pdbx_description
1 polymer ?
#
loop_
_entity_poly.entity_id
_entity_poly.type
_entity_poly.pdbx_seq_one_letter_code
_entity_poly.pdbx_strand_id
1 'polypeptide(L)' 'MAIADTWDAMTGDRVYRKGMTPEKALSIIESEFDSGQWDPELVRVFVAMMRGDLEARHEVEEDMFGESPA' A
#
# COMPACT_ATOMS: atom_id res chain seq x y z
N MET A 1 8.50 9.31 -3.37
CA MET A 1 7.48 9.71 -2.36
C MET A 1 7.01 8.45 -1.66
N ALA A 2 6.76 8.50 -0.35
CA ALA A 2 6.32 7.32 0.38
C ALA A 2 4.85 7.00 0.09
N ILE A 3 4.48 5.71 0.08
CA ILE A 3 3.10 5.23 -0.13
C ILE A 3 2.17 5.84 0.92
N ALA A 4 2.65 5.98 2.17
CA ALA A 4 1.90 6.58 3.26
C ALA A 4 1.51 8.06 3.03
N ASP A 5 2.41 8.87 2.46
CA ASP A 5 2.12 10.28 2.15
C ASP A 5 1.04 10.38 1.07
N THR A 6 1.12 9.53 0.04
CA THR A 6 0.12 9.46 -1.03
C THR A 6 -1.22 9.01 -0.46
N TRP A 7 -1.23 8.00 0.41
CA TRP A 7 -2.42 7.51 1.09
C TRP A 7 -3.12 8.62 1.88
N ASP A 8 -2.40 9.29 2.78
CA ASP A 8 -2.96 10.38 3.58
C ASP A 8 -3.44 11.54 2.70
N ALA A 9 -2.69 11.87 1.64
CA ALA A 9 -3.14 12.87 0.68
C ALA A 9 -4.47 12.47 0.02
N MET A 10 -4.65 11.19 -0.33
CA MET A 10 -5.85 10.69 -0.99
C MET A 10 -7.06 10.60 -0.06
N THR A 11 -6.90 10.03 1.14
CA THR A 11 -8.00 9.74 2.07
C THR A 11 -8.25 10.83 3.09
N GLY A 12 -7.28 11.73 3.30
CA GLY A 12 -7.38 12.83 4.24
C GLY A 12 -8.35 13.93 3.77
N ASP A 13 -9.28 14.29 4.64
CA ASP A 13 -10.16 15.44 4.44
C ASP A 13 -9.36 16.75 4.47
N ARG A 14 -9.69 17.68 3.57
CA ARG A 14 -9.16 19.06 3.57
C ARG A 14 -10.31 20.04 3.58
N VAL A 15 -10.04 21.27 4.00
CA VAL A 15 -11.05 22.35 4.12
C VAL A 15 -11.93 22.49 2.86
N TYR A 16 -11.36 22.21 1.68
CA TYR A 16 -12.01 22.36 0.38
C TYR A 16 -12.29 21.04 -0.36
N ARG A 17 -11.92 19.89 0.18
CA ARG A 17 -12.19 18.59 -0.47
C ARG A 17 -12.40 17.48 0.55
N LYS A 18 -13.37 16.62 0.29
CA LYS A 18 -13.47 15.35 0.98
C LYS A 18 -12.39 14.39 0.47
N GLY A 19 -11.82 13.63 1.39
CA GLY A 19 -10.95 12.52 1.06
C GLY A 19 -11.71 11.47 0.23
N MET A 20 -10.98 10.73 -0.61
CA MET A 20 -11.56 9.59 -1.31
C MET A 20 -11.75 8.41 -0.36
N THR A 21 -12.63 7.47 -0.73
CA THR A 21 -12.81 6.26 0.08
C THR A 21 -11.54 5.41 0.06
N PRO A 22 -11.27 4.65 1.12
CA PRO A 22 -10.13 3.72 1.18
C PRO A 22 -10.06 2.80 -0.04
N GLU A 23 -11.20 2.26 -0.49
CA GLU A 23 -11.28 1.33 -1.62
C GLU A 23 -10.86 2.01 -2.93
N LYS A 24 -11.24 3.28 -3.11
CA LYS A 24 -10.87 4.04 -4.30
C LYS A 24 -9.39 4.40 -4.29
N ALA A 25 -8.84 4.77 -3.13
CA ALA A 25 -7.41 5.03 -2.97
C ALA A 25 -6.57 3.78 -3.24
N LEU A 26 -6.97 2.62 -2.69
CA LEU A 26 -6.30 1.34 -2.91
C LEU A 26 -6.32 0.96 -4.39
N SER A 27 -7.46 1.10 -5.08
CA SER A 27 -7.54 0.81 -6.52
C SER A 27 -6.60 1.68 -7.35
N ILE A 28 -6.38 2.95 -6.98
CA ILE A 28 -5.45 3.84 -7.69
C ILE A 28 -4.01 3.41 -7.42
N ILE A 29 -3.66 3.17 -6.16
CA ILE A 29 -2.33 2.70 -5.75
C ILE A 29 -1.99 1.39 -6.47
N GLU A 30 -2.94 0.45 -6.53
CA GLU A 30 -2.80 -0.84 -7.18
C GLU A 30 -2.71 -0.72 -8.71
N SER A 31 -3.38 0.27 -9.34
CA SER A 31 -3.26 0.51 -10.78
C SER A 31 -1.93 1.17 -11.18
N GLU A 32 -1.32 1.93 -10.28
CA GLU A 32 -0.04 2.62 -10.49
C GLU A 32 1.15 1.79 -10.00
N PHE A 33 0.91 0.51 -9.69
CA PHE A 33 1.89 -0.46 -9.22
C PHE A 33 3.16 -0.54 -10.08
N ASP A 34 2.99 -0.60 -11.40
CA ASP A 34 4.06 -0.73 -12.38
C ASP A 34 4.52 0.63 -12.95
N SER A 35 4.06 1.75 -12.38
CA SER A 35 4.41 3.10 -12.85
C SER A 35 5.87 3.48 -12.61
N GLY A 36 6.60 2.69 -11.82
CA GLY A 36 7.97 2.96 -11.38
C GLY A 36 8.07 4.07 -10.31
N GLN A 37 6.95 4.59 -9.81
CA GLN A 37 6.93 5.60 -8.74
C GLN A 37 7.15 5.02 -7.34
N TRP A 38 6.82 3.74 -7.16
CA TRP A 38 6.90 3.02 -5.89
C TRP A 38 7.57 1.67 -6.07
N ASP A 39 8.05 1.12 -4.96
CA ASP A 39 8.47 -0.27 -4.91
C ASP A 39 7.21 -1.16 -5.04
N PRO A 40 7.11 -2.00 -6.07
CA PRO A 40 5.97 -2.87 -6.28
C PRO A 40 5.73 -3.79 -5.07
N GLU A 41 6.78 -4.30 -4.43
CA GLU A 41 6.62 -5.18 -3.28
C GLU A 41 5.97 -4.45 -2.09
N LEU A 42 6.42 -3.23 -1.80
CA LEU A 42 5.83 -2.40 -0.75
C LEU A 42 4.37 -2.04 -1.04
N VAL A 43 4.00 -1.86 -2.32
CA VAL A 43 2.60 -1.65 -2.68
C VAL A 43 1.76 -2.89 -2.39
N ARG A 44 2.22 -4.10 -2.72
CA ARG A 44 1.51 -5.35 -2.39
C ARG A 44 1.26 -5.46 -0.89
N VAL A 45 2.31 -5.25 -0.10
CA VAL A 45 2.24 -5.29 1.38
C VAL A 45 1.20 -4.30 1.89
N PHE A 46 1.29 -3.05 1.43
CA PHE A 46 0.40 -1.98 1.88
C PHE A 46 -1.06 -2.28 1.54
N VAL A 47 -1.35 -2.77 0.34
CA VAL A 47 -2.72 -3.13 -0.07
C VAL A 47 -3.26 -4.29 0.76
N ALA A 48 -2.47 -5.35 0.98
CA ALA A 48 -2.86 -6.48 1.84
C ALA A 48 -3.10 -6.04 3.30
N MET A 49 -2.22 -5.18 3.83
CA MET A 49 -2.37 -4.59 5.16
C MET A 49 -3.68 -3.83 5.30
N MET A 50 -4.01 -2.96 4.34
CA MET A 50 -5.21 -2.12 4.39
C MET A 50 -6.51 -2.91 4.18
N ARG A 51 -6.47 -4.02 3.42
CA ARG A 51 -7.62 -4.91 3.20
C ARG A 51 -7.88 -5.86 4.37
N GLY A 52 -6.91 -6.02 5.27
CA GLY A 52 -7.04 -6.92 6.42
C GLY A 52 -6.76 -8.39 6.10
N ASP A 53 -6.13 -8.66 4.96
CA ASP A 53 -5.78 -10.01 4.53
C ASP A 53 -4.56 -10.51 5.33
N LEU A 54 -4.83 -11.14 6.48
CA LEU A 54 -3.81 -11.64 7.41
C LEU A 54 -2.90 -12.71 6.81
N GLU A 55 -3.42 -13.56 5.92
CA GLU A 55 -2.63 -14.62 5.24
C GLU A 55 -1.56 -14.01 4.33
N ALA A 56 -1.94 -12.99 3.56
CA ALA A 56 -1.02 -12.26 2.68
C ALA A 56 0.06 -11.50 3.46
N ARG A 57 -0.17 -11.16 4.74
CA ARG A 57 0.85 -10.50 5.57
C ARG A 57 1.98 -11.46 5.94
N HIS A 58 1.67 -12.74 6.19
CA HIS A 58 2.65 -13.74 6.60
C HIS A 58 3.53 -14.18 5.42
N GLU A 59 2.91 -14.39 4.25
CA GLU A 59 3.64 -14.73 3.01
C GLU A 59 4.59 -13.62 2.58
N VAL A 60 4.14 -12.37 2.70
CA VAL A 60 4.93 -11.20 2.32
C VAL A 60 6.05 -10.90 3.32
N GLU A 61 5.83 -11.13 4.63
CA GLU A 61 6.88 -11.00 5.64
C GLU A 61 7.96 -12.08 5.47
N GLU A 62 7.58 -13.30 5.14
CA GLU A 62 8.51 -14.38 4.79
C GLU A 62 9.31 -14.08 3.51
N ASP A 63 8.71 -13.54 2.45
CA ASP A 63 9.39 -13.17 1.20
C ASP A 63 10.35 -11.97 1.38
N MET A 64 9.93 -10.95 2.16
CA MET A 64 10.69 -9.70 2.32
C MET A 64 11.83 -9.79 3.35
N PHE A 65 11.68 -10.63 4.39
CA PHE A 65 12.68 -10.79 5.47
C PHE A 65 13.34 -12.18 5.50
N GLY A 66 12.99 -13.05 4.56
CA GLY A 66 13.47 -14.43 4.49
C GLY A 66 14.80 -14.62 3.78
N GLU A 67 15.89 -14.04 4.31
CA GLU A 67 17.19 -14.73 4.26
C GLU A 67 18.15 -14.26 5.36
N SER A 68 18.29 -15.08 6.40
CA SER A 68 19.56 -15.27 7.12
C SER A 68 19.67 -16.73 7.52
N PRO A 69 20.26 -17.59 6.67
CA PRO A 69 20.89 -18.79 7.16
C PRO A 69 22.16 -18.37 7.91
N ALA A 70 22.24 -18.79 9.17
CA ALA A 70 23.42 -18.66 10.02
C ALA A 70 24.66 -19.34 9.40
#